data_AF-A0ABD4K5Y8-F1
#
_entry.id   AF-A0ABD4K5Y8-F1
#
_cell.length_a   1.000
_cell.length_b   1.000
_cell.length_c   1.000
_cell.angle_alpha   90.00
_cell.angle_beta   90.00
_cell.angle_gamma   90.00
#
_symmetry.space_group_name_H-M   'P 1'
#
loop_
_entity.id
_entity.type
_entity.pdbx_description
1 polymer ?
#
loop_
_entity_poly.entity_id
_entity_poly.type
_entity_poly.pdbx_seq_one_letter_code
_entity_poly.pdbx_strand_id
1 'polypeptide(L)'
;MALVKVLVANLFAGASLKKLEAGQVYDVDDSIAEKWIVQGKVEKSTEMKGEKLVFEVATPSAPVSSGASDLQSKLNDALEQLKQAKSDADAKDKEHADALEQLKQAHATELESVTKRADEAEAALAASGKKDK
;
A
#
# COMPACT_ATOMS: atom_id res chain seq x y z
N MET A 1 -32.34 -3.17 15.81
CA MET A 1 -32.00 -2.75 17.18
C MET A 1 -32.85 -1.53 17.49
N ALA A 2 -33.56 -1.55 18.61
CA ALA A 2 -34.56 -0.58 19.03
C ALA A 2 -34.44 -0.31 20.52
N LEU A 3 -34.54 0.96 20.90
CA LEU A 3 -34.53 1.39 22.30
C LEU A 3 -35.94 1.33 22.87
N VAL A 4 -36.09 0.54 23.94
CA VAL A 4 -37.37 0.38 24.62
C VAL A 4 -37.21 0.64 26.11
N LYS A 5 -38.13 1.38 26.69
CA LYS A 5 -38.19 1.61 28.13
C LYS A 5 -39.14 0.60 28.76
N VAL A 6 -38.65 -0.15 29.74
CA VAL A 6 -39.42 -1.21 30.38
C VAL A 6 -40.44 -0.63 31.33
N LEU A 7 -41.69 -1.07 31.24
CA LEU A 7 -42.79 -0.61 32.10
C LEU A 7 -43.09 -1.60 33.23
N VAL A 8 -42.76 -2.88 33.03
CA VAL A 8 -43.11 -3.96 33.96
C VAL A 8 -41.91 -4.46 34.75
N ALA A 9 -42.10 -4.71 36.05
CA ALA A 9 -41.14 -5.46 36.83
C ALA A 9 -41.24 -6.94 36.42
N ASN A 10 -40.10 -7.57 36.07
CA ASN A 10 -39.97 -8.96 35.57
C ASN A 10 -40.07 -9.16 34.04
N LEU A 11 -39.48 -8.24 33.26
CA LEU A 11 -39.22 -8.49 31.85
C LEU A 11 -37.84 -9.16 31.70
N PHE A 12 -37.71 -10.14 30.81
CA PHE A 12 -36.44 -10.85 30.58
C PHE A 12 -36.09 -10.84 29.09
N ALA A 13 -34.82 -10.63 28.75
CA ALA A 13 -34.33 -10.48 27.38
C ALA A 13 -33.24 -11.51 27.02
N GLY A 14 -33.28 -11.96 25.76
CA GLY A 14 -32.25 -12.84 25.18
C GLY A 14 -32.26 -14.29 25.70
N ALA A 15 -31.41 -15.13 25.11
CA ALA A 15 -31.26 -16.54 25.50
C ALA A 15 -30.78 -16.71 26.95
N SER A 16 -30.05 -15.72 27.48
CA SER A 16 -29.56 -15.71 28.85
C SER A 16 -30.62 -15.31 29.89
N LEU A 17 -31.87 -15.03 29.47
CA LEU A 17 -32.97 -14.58 30.33
C LEU A 17 -32.52 -13.43 31.25
N LYS A 18 -31.89 -12.40 30.68
CA LYS A 18 -31.41 -11.26 31.46
C LYS A 18 -32.62 -10.45 31.94
N LYS A 19 -32.77 -10.30 33.25
CA LYS A 19 -33.82 -9.46 33.85
C LYS A 19 -33.59 -7.99 33.46
N LEU A 20 -34.65 -7.34 32.99
CA LEU A 20 -34.71 -5.92 32.70
C LEU A 20 -35.52 -5.20 33.78
N GLU A 21 -34.98 -4.09 34.27
CA GLU A 21 -35.61 -3.32 35.35
C GLU A 21 -36.64 -2.33 34.80
N ALA A 22 -37.78 -2.23 35.47
CA ALA A 22 -38.82 -1.25 35.13
C ALA A 22 -38.29 0.19 35.25
N GLY A 23 -38.63 1.03 34.30
CA GLY A 23 -38.19 2.42 34.17
C GLY A 23 -36.83 2.60 33.49
N GLN A 24 -36.11 1.53 33.15
CA GLN A 24 -34.85 1.60 32.41
C GLN A 24 -35.04 1.37 30.91
N VAL A 25 -34.17 2.01 30.12
CA VAL A 25 -34.13 1.90 28.66
C VAL A 25 -33.08 0.87 28.27
N TYR A 26 -33.45 -0.06 27.39
CA TYR A 26 -32.58 -1.12 26.88
C TYR A 26 -32.61 -1.15 25.36
N ASP A 27 -31.47 -1.48 24.76
CA ASP A 27 -31.37 -1.81 23.34
C ASP A 27 -31.73 -3.29 23.14
N VAL A 28 -32.78 -3.55 22.35
CA VAL A 28 -33.24 -4.90 22.01
C VAL A 28 -33.46 -5.02 20.52
N ASP A 29 -33.62 -6.24 20.01
CA ASP A 29 -33.94 -6.44 18.60
C ASP A 29 -35.31 -5.81 18.25
N ASP A 30 -35.44 -5.29 17.03
CA ASP A 30 -36.66 -4.59 16.58
C ASP A 30 -37.89 -5.51 16.65
N SER A 31 -37.70 -6.79 16.29
CA SER A 31 -38.72 -7.83 16.33
C SER A 31 -39.23 -8.12 17.75
N ILE A 32 -38.37 -7.92 18.76
CA ILE A 32 -38.70 -8.13 20.18
C ILE A 32 -39.36 -6.87 20.74
N ALA A 33 -38.83 -5.69 20.38
CA ALA A 33 -39.38 -4.40 20.76
C ALA A 33 -40.85 -4.27 20.33
N GLU A 34 -41.17 -4.56 19.06
CA GLU A 34 -42.55 -4.48 18.56
C GLU A 34 -43.50 -5.39 19.35
N LYS A 35 -43.08 -6.65 19.61
CA LYS A 35 -43.87 -7.60 20.40
C LYS A 35 -44.13 -7.10 21.82
N TRP A 36 -43.16 -6.46 22.45
CA TRP A 36 -43.31 -5.94 23.80
C TRP A 36 -44.12 -4.65 23.86
N ILE A 37 -44.03 -3.80 22.83
CA ILE A 37 -44.84 -2.58 22.71
C ILE A 37 -46.32 -2.95 22.54
N VAL A 38 -46.63 -3.92 21.66
CA VAL A 38 -48.00 -4.44 21.48
C VAL A 38 -48.53 -5.07 22.76
N GLN A 39 -47.66 -5.73 23.55
CA GLN A 39 -48.02 -6.29 24.86
C GLN A 39 -48.09 -5.25 26.00
N GLY A 40 -47.79 -3.98 25.73
CA GLY A 40 -47.75 -2.92 26.75
C GLY A 40 -46.67 -3.11 27.82
N LYS A 41 -45.66 -3.96 27.57
CA LYS A 41 -44.58 -4.26 28.53
C LYS A 41 -43.46 -3.23 28.47
N VAL A 42 -43.32 -2.57 27.32
CA VAL A 42 -42.33 -1.53 27.09
C VAL A 42 -42.95 -0.41 26.25
N GLU A 43 -42.41 0.80 26.37
CA GLU A 43 -42.72 1.93 25.50
C GLU A 43 -41.54 2.22 24.57
N LYS A 44 -41.81 2.67 23.33
CA LYS A 44 -40.77 3.09 22.40
C LYS A 44 -40.10 4.33 22.98
N SER A 45 -38.82 4.23 23.30
CA SER A 45 -38.09 5.32 23.93
C SER A 45 -37.14 5.96 22.92
N THR A 46 -37.36 7.24 22.64
CA THR A 46 -36.39 8.09 21.92
C THR A 46 -35.45 8.80 22.89
N GLU A 47 -35.75 8.76 24.18
CA GLU A 47 -34.89 9.24 25.25
C GLU A 47 -33.90 8.14 25.62
N MET A 48 -32.73 8.16 24.97
CA MET A 48 -31.54 7.66 25.65
C MET A 48 -31.49 8.39 26.99
N LYS A 49 -31.60 7.66 28.10
CA LYS A 49 -31.26 8.18 29.42
C LYS A 49 -29.75 8.42 29.45
N GLY A 50 -29.33 9.49 28.79
CA GLY A 50 -28.62 10.60 29.41
C GLY A 50 -27.22 10.36 29.93
N GLU A 51 -26.65 9.17 29.85
CA GLU A 51 -25.22 9.12 29.60
C GLU A 51 -25.09 9.38 28.11
N LYS A 52 -24.89 10.66 27.79
CA LYS A 52 -24.43 11.12 26.50
C LYS A 52 -23.44 10.06 26.02
N LEU A 53 -23.85 9.22 25.07
CA LEU A 53 -22.92 8.44 24.27
C LEU A 53 -22.16 9.48 23.46
N VAL A 54 -21.22 10.14 24.14
CA VAL A 54 -20.01 10.62 23.53
C VAL A 54 -19.44 9.32 23.01
N PHE A 55 -19.74 9.03 21.75
CA PHE A 55 -18.77 8.36 20.93
C PHE A 55 -17.55 9.25 21.05
N GLU A 56 -16.68 8.93 22.00
CA GLU A 56 -15.28 9.26 21.90
C GLU A 56 -14.78 8.39 20.74
N VAL A 57 -15.23 8.71 19.52
CA VAL A 57 -14.33 8.63 18.38
C VAL A 57 -13.14 9.41 18.88
N ALA A 58 -12.04 8.69 19.10
CA ALA A 58 -10.76 9.24 19.50
C ALA A 58 -10.39 10.30 18.45
N THR A 59 -10.93 11.49 18.62
CA THR A 59 -10.63 12.65 17.84
C THR A 59 -9.49 13.22 18.65
N PRO A 60 -8.23 12.95 18.29
CA PRO A 60 -7.11 13.41 19.07
C PRO A 60 -7.28 14.91 19.29
N SER A 61 -7.42 15.33 20.55
CA SER A 61 -7.59 16.75 20.91
C SER A 61 -6.31 17.55 20.68
N ALA A 62 -5.22 16.89 20.30
CA ALA A 62 -4.01 17.54 19.82
C ALA A 62 -4.16 17.86 18.33
N PRO A 63 -3.92 19.10 17.89
CA PRO A 63 -3.84 19.39 16.47
C PRO A 63 -2.79 18.47 15.85
N VAL A 64 -3.17 17.73 14.80
CA VAL A 64 -2.28 16.91 13.95
C VAL A 64 -1.24 17.73 13.16
N SER A 65 -0.92 18.94 13.64
CA SER A 65 -0.16 19.96 12.94
C SER A 65 1.35 19.69 12.92
N SER A 66 1.88 18.95 13.90
CA SER A 66 3.32 18.70 14.00
C SER A 66 3.80 17.67 12.97
N GLY A 67 3.06 16.58 12.76
CA GLY A 67 3.48 15.51 11.84
C GLY A 67 3.26 15.82 10.35
N ALA A 68 2.33 16.72 10.02
CA ALA A 68 2.00 17.04 8.62
C ALA A 68 3.17 17.75 7.92
N SER A 69 3.82 18.70 8.60
CA SER A 69 4.99 19.41 8.07
C SER A 69 6.19 18.50 7.89
N ASP A 70 6.46 17.60 8.85
CA ASP A 70 7.55 16.62 8.74
C ASP A 70 7.30 15.61 7.60
N LEU A 71 6.06 15.16 7.42
CA LEU A 71 5.69 14.29 6.31
C LEU A 71 5.79 15.01 4.97
N GLN A 72 5.42 16.28 4.92
CA GLN A 72 5.54 17.09 3.70
C GLN A 72 7.00 17.34 3.32
N SER A 73 7.88 17.60 4.29
CA SER A 73 9.33 17.67 4.06
C SER A 73 9.87 16.36 3.52
N LYS A 74 9.56 15.22 4.16
CA LYS A 74 9.97 13.89 3.69
C LYS A 74 9.46 13.57 2.28
N LEU A 75 8.25 14.00 1.95
CA LEU A 75 7.69 13.83 0.61
C LEU A 75 8.50 14.64 -0.42
N ASN A 76 8.87 15.88 -0.10
CA ASN A 76 9.68 16.71 -0.98
C ASN A 76 11.09 16.14 -1.15
N ASP A 77 11.76 15.72 -0.06
CA ASP A 77 13.06 15.06 -0.11
C ASP A 77 13.01 13.79 -0.99
N ALA A 78 11.99 12.94 -0.81
CA ALA A 78 11.82 11.73 -1.62
C ALA A 78 11.57 12.04 -3.11
N LEU A 79 10.81 13.10 -3.41
CA LEU A 79 10.59 13.54 -4.80
C LEU A 79 11.88 14.07 -5.44
N GLU A 80 12.72 14.75 -4.67
CA GLU A 80 14.00 15.26 -5.16
C GLU A 80 15.00 14.11 -5.41
N GLN A 81 15.08 13.14 -4.48
CA GLN A 81 15.85 11.92 -4.67
C GLN A 81 15.41 11.12 -5.91
N LEU A 82 14.10 11.02 -6.15
CA LEU A 82 13.56 10.31 -7.32
C LEU A 82 13.94 11.01 -8.63
N LYS A 83 13.90 12.36 -8.67
CA LYS A 83 14.36 13.14 -9.83
C LYS A 83 15.84 12.94 -10.09
N GLN A 84 16.65 13.00 -9.03
CA GLN A 84 18.09 12.80 -9.13
C GLN A 84 18.41 11.39 -9.65
N ALA A 85 17.85 10.35 -9.02
CA ALA A 85 18.03 8.96 -9.43
C ALA A 85 17.63 8.72 -10.89
N LYS A 86 16.55 9.38 -11.37
CA LYS A 86 16.15 9.31 -12.77
C LYS A 86 17.18 9.95 -13.71
N SER A 87 17.70 11.13 -13.35
CA SER A 87 18.76 11.77 -14.14
C SER A 87 20.06 10.96 -14.16
N ASP A 88 20.42 10.37 -13.02
CA ASP A 88 21.59 9.49 -12.90
C ASP A 88 21.44 8.20 -13.73
N ALA A 89 20.23 7.65 -13.80
CA ALA A 89 19.93 6.49 -14.63
C ALA A 89 20.04 6.84 -16.12
N ASP A 90 19.42 7.94 -16.55
CA ASP A 90 19.49 8.41 -17.95
C ASP A 90 20.94 8.66 -18.40
N ALA A 91 21.76 9.28 -17.52
CA ALA A 91 23.18 9.47 -17.78
C ALA A 91 23.92 8.13 -17.94
N LYS A 92 23.71 7.19 -17.01
CA LYS A 92 24.34 5.86 -17.08
C LYS A 92 23.89 5.07 -18.30
N ASP A 93 22.60 5.09 -18.66
CA ASP A 93 22.09 4.44 -19.87
C ASP A 93 22.79 4.98 -21.12
N LYS A 94 23.00 6.29 -21.19
CA LYS A 94 23.76 6.91 -22.28
C LYS A 94 25.23 6.48 -22.27
N GLU A 95 25.90 6.47 -21.12
CA GLU A 95 27.28 5.99 -20.99
C GLU A 95 27.42 4.51 -21.39
N HIS A 96 26.48 3.66 -20.98
CA HIS A 96 26.46 2.24 -21.36
C HIS A 96 26.24 2.05 -22.87
N ALA A 97 25.38 2.85 -23.50
CA ALA A 97 25.18 2.83 -24.95
C ALA A 97 26.46 3.22 -25.70
N ASP A 98 27.12 4.30 -25.29
CA ASP A 98 28.40 4.74 -25.87
C ASP A 98 29.50 3.68 -25.69
N ALA A 99 29.62 3.10 -24.49
CA ALA A 99 30.59 2.04 -24.21
C ALA A 99 30.37 0.78 -25.05
N LEU A 100 29.10 0.38 -25.27
CA LEU A 100 28.76 -0.74 -26.14
C LEU A 100 29.12 -0.47 -27.60
N GLU A 101 28.93 0.76 -28.08
CA GLU A 101 29.31 1.15 -29.44
C GLU A 101 30.83 1.16 -29.63
N GLN A 102 31.57 1.70 -28.65
CA GLN A 102 33.04 1.64 -28.65
C GLN A 102 33.55 0.19 -28.63
N LEU A 103 32.96 -0.68 -27.81
CA LEU A 103 33.34 -2.10 -27.75
C LEU A 103 33.11 -2.80 -29.09
N LYS A 104 31.99 -2.53 -29.76
CA LYS A 104 31.71 -3.08 -31.10
C LYS A 104 32.74 -2.63 -32.12
N GLN A 105 33.11 -1.36 -32.11
CA GLN A 105 34.13 -0.83 -33.02
C GLN A 105 35.51 -1.45 -32.74
N ALA A 106 35.92 -1.51 -31.47
CA ALA A 106 37.18 -2.12 -31.07
C ALA A 106 37.26 -3.60 -31.48
N HIS A 107 36.18 -4.36 -31.26
CA HIS A 107 36.12 -5.77 -31.65
C HIS A 107 36.12 -5.97 -33.17
N ALA A 108 35.46 -5.08 -33.93
CA ALA A 108 35.50 -5.11 -35.39
C ALA A 108 36.93 -4.87 -35.91
N THR A 109 37.62 -3.85 -35.38
CA THR A 109 39.03 -3.58 -35.73
C THR A 109 39.95 -4.73 -35.35
N GLU A 110 39.74 -5.35 -34.19
CA GLU A 110 40.53 -6.52 -33.78
C GLU A 110 40.34 -7.69 -34.74
N LEU A 111 39.09 -8.01 -35.10
CA LEU A 111 38.78 -9.06 -36.09
C LEU A 111 39.42 -8.80 -37.46
N GLU A 112 39.37 -7.56 -37.95
CA GLU A 112 40.04 -7.19 -39.21
C GLU A 112 41.55 -7.39 -39.11
N SER A 113 42.16 -6.98 -38.00
CA SER A 113 43.60 -7.15 -37.76
C SER A 113 44.04 -8.62 -37.64
N VAL A 114 43.21 -9.45 -37.03
CA VAL A 114 43.45 -10.90 -36.90
C VAL A 114 43.30 -11.58 -38.24
N THR A 115 42.27 -11.23 -39.00
CA THR A 115 42.04 -11.76 -40.35
C THR A 115 43.21 -11.44 -41.26
N LYS A 116 43.64 -10.18 -41.30
CA LYS A 116 44.80 -9.77 -42.10
C LYS A 116 46.07 -10.55 -41.73
N ARG A 117 46.34 -10.73 -40.43
CA ARG A 117 47.50 -11.51 -39.97
C ARG A 117 47.40 -12.99 -40.36
N ALA A 118 46.20 -13.56 -40.35
CA ALA A 118 45.96 -14.93 -40.79
C ALA A 118 46.23 -15.06 -42.30
N ASP A 119 45.68 -14.16 -43.12
CA ASP A 119 45.93 -14.12 -44.57
C ASP A 119 47.42 -13.98 -44.89
N GLU A 120 48.13 -13.09 -44.18
CA GLU A 120 49.58 -12.89 -44.33
C GLU A 120 50.38 -14.14 -43.94
N ALA A 121 49.98 -14.84 -42.87
CA ALA A 121 50.62 -16.08 -42.43
C ALA A 121 50.36 -17.24 -43.42
N GLU A 122 49.14 -17.38 -43.94
CA GLU A 122 48.80 -18.37 -44.96
C GLU A 122 49.56 -18.13 -46.26
N ALA A 123 49.68 -16.88 -46.69
CA ALA A 123 50.48 -16.51 -47.87
C ALA A 123 51.96 -16.86 -47.68
N ALA A 124 52.53 -16.61 -46.50
CA ALA A 124 53.91 -16.95 -46.18
C ALA A 124 54.16 -18.47 -46.18
N LEU A 125 53.24 -19.25 -45.61
CA LEU A 125 53.29 -20.72 -45.62
C LEU A 125 53.23 -21.27 -47.05
N ALA A 126 52.29 -20.78 -47.87
CA ALA A 126 52.15 -21.19 -49.26
C ALA A 126 53.39 -20.85 -50.10
N ALA A 127 54.06 -19.72 -49.82
CA ALA A 127 55.31 -19.35 -50.49
C ALA A 127 56.50 -20.24 -50.07
N SER A 128 56.56 -20.67 -48.80
CA SER A 128 57.62 -21.58 -48.32
C SER A 128 57.50 -22.97 -48.95
N GLY A 129 56.30 -23.57 -48.95
CA GLY A 129 56.09 -24.93 -49.49
C GLY A 129 56.31 -25.05 -51.01
N LYS A 130 56.32 -23.94 -51.74
CA LYS A 130 56.69 -23.90 -53.18
C LYS A 130 58.20 -23.83 -53.42
N LYS A 131 59.01 -23.40 -52.44
CA LYS A 131 60.49 -23.37 -52.56
C LYS A 131 61.14 -24.71 -52.26
N ASP A 132 60.49 -25.54 -51.43
CA ASP A 132 61.00 -26.85 -51.01
C ASP A 132 60.59 -28.01 -51.94
N LYS A 133 60.01 -27.73 -53.11
CA LYS A 133 59.53 -28.71 -54.09
C LYS A 133 60.05 -28.39 -55.49
#